data_AF-A0A8S3ZRZ1-F1
#
_entry.id   AF-A0A8S3ZRZ1-F1
#
_cell.length_a   1.000
_cell.length_b   1.000
_cell.length_c   1.000
_cell.angle_alpha   90.00
_cell.angle_beta   90.00
_cell.angle_gamma   90.00
#
_symmetry.space_group_name_H-M   'P 1'
#
loop_
_entity.id
_entity.type
_entity.pdbx_description
1 polymer ?
#
loop_
_entity_poly.entity_id
_entity_poly.type
_entity_poly.pdbx_seq_one_letter_code
_entity_poly.pdbx_strand_id
1 'polypeptide(L)'
;MCSIYLQDSDKNSFKFKVITTLKDRVFIFSSETLDDCIKWASVLMAAITEYKKSLGNGEELPPDKPDKEGFIKFGNLKKYYVTITGKTLCYYQSFEDYQLGSPTHEIDMKLCSVKVKDHRKLQLWIHYGQFDLTFESEQEMQQWRMAMEDAIAEGLADDTVLNKVYENLSNHNCADCNADNPHWASINLGIVVCKNCAGVHRMFDYRISKIRSLRMDTRVWTPSLIEIMITIGNANSNAFWEFDVPQGARILPTDTMDKRKEYIVKKYKNKQFCNLHPLANCGPA
;
A
#
# COMPACT_ATOMS: atom_id res chain seq x y z
N MET A 1 9.29 8.86 18.59
CA MET A 1 9.66 10.17 17.97
C MET A 1 9.14 11.34 18.80
N CYS A 2 9.80 12.50 18.76
CA CYS A 2 9.45 13.67 19.57
C CYS A 2 9.31 14.93 18.71
N SER A 3 8.33 15.80 19.00
CA SER A 3 8.11 17.10 18.32
C SER A 3 8.11 18.25 19.33
N ILE A 4 8.68 19.41 18.98
CA ILE A 4 8.80 20.56 19.89
C ILE A 4 7.98 21.75 19.38
N TYR A 5 7.20 22.37 20.26
CA TYR A 5 6.38 23.56 19.95
C TYR A 5 6.54 24.63 21.03
N LEU A 6 6.78 25.89 20.61
CA LEU A 6 6.71 27.06 21.50
C LEU A 6 5.25 27.41 21.78
N GLN A 7 4.95 27.81 23.01
CA GLN A 7 3.61 28.28 23.40
C GLN A 7 3.69 29.72 23.90
N ASP A 8 2.79 30.59 23.41
CA ASP A 8 2.66 31.95 23.94
C ASP A 8 2.15 31.95 25.39
N SER A 9 2.78 32.78 26.20
CA SER A 9 2.74 32.77 27.67
C SER A 9 1.55 33.55 28.23
N ASP A 10 0.78 32.92 29.12
CA ASP A 10 0.06 33.62 30.19
C ASP A 10 1.05 34.14 31.25
N LYS A 11 0.89 35.41 31.59
CA LYS A 11 1.65 36.24 32.56
C LYS A 11 2.56 35.44 33.52
N ASN A 12 3.88 35.53 33.28
CA ASN A 12 5.05 35.11 34.10
C ASN A 12 5.81 33.80 33.79
N SER A 13 5.60 33.10 32.65
CA SER A 13 6.54 32.02 32.28
C SER A 13 6.53 31.66 30.79
N PHE A 14 7.71 31.56 30.17
CA PHE A 14 7.86 31.12 28.77
C PHE A 14 7.85 29.60 28.71
N LYS A 15 7.06 28.99 27.81
CA LYS A 15 6.86 27.53 27.78
C LYS A 15 7.12 26.93 26.40
N PHE A 16 7.62 25.70 26.40
CA PHE A 16 7.68 24.86 25.21
C PHE A 16 7.22 23.44 25.52
N LYS A 17 6.67 22.75 24.52
CA LYS A 17 6.16 21.38 24.64
C LYS A 17 7.07 20.43 23.90
N VAL A 18 7.33 19.25 24.47
CA VAL A 18 7.91 18.10 23.78
C VAL A 18 6.85 16.99 23.75
N ILE A 19 6.43 16.59 22.56
CA ILE A 19 5.38 15.61 22.34
C ILE A 19 6.02 14.30 21.88
N THR A 20 5.82 13.20 22.61
CA THR A 20 6.32 11.88 22.19
C THR A 20 5.26 11.12 21.41
N THR A 21 5.50 10.87 20.12
CA THR A 21 4.66 10.11 19.16
C THR A 21 4.25 8.70 19.58
N LEU A 22 4.98 8.05 20.48
CA LEU A 22 4.71 6.64 20.83
C LEU A 22 3.64 6.48 21.91
N LYS A 23 3.24 7.54 22.63
CA LYS A 23 2.25 7.48 23.73
C LYS A 23 1.46 8.77 23.96
N ASP A 24 1.44 9.72 23.02
CA ASP A 24 0.84 11.06 23.19
C ASP A 24 1.23 11.79 24.49
N ARG A 25 2.42 11.48 25.02
CA ARG A 25 2.91 12.13 26.23
C ARG A 25 3.43 13.51 25.85
N VAL A 26 2.83 14.52 26.46
CA VAL A 26 3.22 15.92 26.33
C VAL A 26 3.99 16.32 27.57
N PHE A 27 5.27 16.66 27.38
CA PHE A 27 6.10 17.27 28.40
C PHE A 27 6.07 18.78 28.19
N ILE A 28 5.70 19.53 29.22
CA ILE A 28 5.68 20.99 29.18
C ILE A 28 6.86 21.47 30.02
N PHE A 29 7.73 22.26 29.40
CA PHE A 29 8.87 22.88 30.04
C PHE A 29 8.62 24.38 30.13
N SER A 30 9.01 24.98 31.24
CA SER A 30 8.88 26.41 31.49
C SER A 30 10.23 27.01 31.85
N SER A 31 10.42 28.25 31.41
CA SER A 31 11.59 29.07 31.72
C SER A 31 11.16 30.45 32.22
N GLU A 32 11.99 31.04 33.07
CA GLU A 32 11.84 32.41 33.57
C GLU A 32 12.14 33.44 32.47
N THR A 33 13.03 33.10 31.52
CA THR A 33 13.41 33.97 30.40
C THR A 33 13.05 33.36 29.04
N LEU A 34 12.76 34.23 28.06
CA LEU A 34 12.48 33.82 26.68
C LEU A 34 13.71 33.20 26.03
N ASP A 35 14.89 33.77 26.27
CA ASP A 35 16.15 33.30 25.69
C ASP A 35 16.48 31.87 26.14
N ASP A 36 16.30 31.55 27.42
CA ASP A 36 16.50 30.18 27.91
C ASP A 36 15.45 29.22 27.34
N CYS A 37 14.20 29.67 27.16
CA CYS A 37 13.15 28.88 26.54
C CYS A 37 13.52 28.50 25.10
N ILE A 38 13.96 29.49 24.30
CA ILE A 38 14.39 29.29 22.91
C ILE A 38 15.64 28.42 22.84
N LYS A 39 16.62 28.66 23.71
CA LYS A 39 17.86 27.89 23.79
C LYS A 39 17.58 26.42 24.06
N TRP A 40 16.77 26.10 25.06
CA TRP A 40 16.43 24.71 25.39
C TRP A 40 15.61 24.02 24.31
N ALA A 41 14.66 24.72 23.69
CA ALA A 41 13.91 24.19 22.55
C ALA A 41 14.85 23.85 21.37
N SER A 42 15.81 24.73 21.07
CA SER A 42 16.81 24.52 20.02
C SER A 42 17.76 23.35 20.34
N VAL A 43 18.28 23.28 21.57
CA VAL A 43 19.18 22.18 22.02
C VAL A 43 18.49 20.83 21.90
N LEU A 44 17.23 20.73 22.36
CA LEU A 44 16.47 19.49 22.27
C LEU A 44 16.14 19.12 20.82
N MET A 45 15.82 20.09 19.96
CA MET A 45 15.65 19.84 18.52
C MET A 45 16.94 19.31 17.87
N ALA A 46 18.09 19.91 18.20
CA ALA A 46 19.40 19.48 17.68
C ALA A 46 19.73 18.05 18.12
N ALA A 47 19.56 17.73 19.41
CA ALA A 47 19.79 16.39 19.95
C ALA A 47 18.86 15.34 19.32
N ILE A 48 17.58 15.66 19.11
CA ILE A 48 16.64 14.78 18.41
C ILE A 48 17.12 14.54 16.96
N THR A 49 17.59 15.59 16.29
CA THR A 49 18.07 15.51 14.89
C THR A 49 19.36 14.70 14.78
N GLU A 50 20.29 14.87 15.71
CA GLU A 50 21.56 14.14 15.75
C GLU A 50 21.36 12.66 16.08
N TYR A 51 20.49 12.36 17.05
CA TYR A 51 20.10 10.98 17.34
C TYR A 51 19.46 10.31 16.11
N LYS A 52 18.62 11.02 15.35
CA LYS A 52 18.05 10.52 14.09
C LYS A 52 19.13 10.23 13.04
N LYS A 53 20.11 11.11 12.87
CA LYS A 53 21.25 10.86 11.97
C LYS A 53 22.05 9.63 12.38
N SER A 54 22.18 9.38 13.69
CA SER A 54 22.90 8.19 14.21
C SER A 54 22.15 6.87 13.98
N LEU A 55 20.83 6.91 13.84
CA LEU A 55 20.00 5.76 13.45
C LEU A 55 20.07 5.45 11.94
N GLY A 56 20.42 6.43 11.11
CA GLY A 56 20.43 6.35 9.64
C GLY A 56 21.73 5.80 9.01
N ASN A 57 22.57 5.06 9.77
CA ASN A 57 23.78 4.43 9.23
C ASN A 57 23.56 2.98 8.71
N GLY A 58 22.32 2.50 8.67
CA GLY A 58 21.95 1.35 7.84
C GLY A 58 21.46 1.85 6.49
N GLU A 59 21.92 1.26 5.39
CA GLU A 59 21.50 1.58 4.01
C GLU A 59 19.96 1.64 3.89
N GLU A 60 19.37 2.81 4.03
CA GLU A 60 17.97 3.04 3.70
C GLU A 60 17.86 3.12 2.18
N LEU A 61 17.32 2.06 1.58
CA LEU A 61 16.65 2.16 0.30
C LEU A 61 15.72 3.38 0.33
N PRO A 62 15.61 4.16 -0.77
CA PRO A 62 14.67 5.28 -0.82
C PRO A 62 13.29 4.80 -0.33
N PRO A 63 12.56 5.61 0.46
CA PRO A 63 11.27 5.21 0.99
C PRO A 63 10.43 4.63 -0.16
N ASP A 64 9.93 3.42 0.03
CA ASP A 64 9.11 2.74 -0.98
C ASP A 64 8.09 3.73 -1.52
N LYS A 65 8.08 3.87 -2.86
CA LYS A 65 7.22 4.86 -3.54
C LYS A 65 5.79 4.73 -2.97
N PRO A 66 5.23 5.78 -2.36
CA PRO A 66 3.92 5.67 -1.73
C PRO A 66 2.84 5.26 -2.73
N ASP A 67 1.88 4.46 -2.28
CA ASP A 67 0.69 4.10 -3.05
C ASP A 67 -0.12 5.36 -3.39
N LYS A 68 -0.16 6.31 -2.45
CA LYS A 68 -0.71 7.64 -2.65
C LYS A 68 0.00 8.66 -1.78
N GLU A 69 0.34 9.80 -2.36
CA GLU A 69 0.91 10.94 -1.63
C GLU A 69 0.27 12.26 -2.05
N GLY A 70 0.47 13.30 -1.24
CA GLY A 70 0.04 14.67 -1.52
C GLY A 70 -0.35 15.45 -0.28
N PHE A 71 -0.71 16.72 -0.48
CA PHE A 71 -1.07 17.59 0.62
C PHE A 71 -2.56 17.54 0.95
N ILE A 72 -2.90 17.31 2.22
CA ILE A 72 -4.28 17.25 2.71
C ILE A 72 -4.49 18.30 3.81
N LYS A 73 -5.65 18.97 3.82
CA LYS A 73 -6.03 19.88 4.92
C LYS A 73 -6.74 19.11 6.03
N PHE A 74 -6.23 19.21 7.25
CA PHE A 74 -6.86 18.69 8.46
C PHE A 74 -7.67 19.80 9.11
N GLY A 75 -8.99 19.63 9.17
CA GLY A 75 -9.95 20.67 9.55
C GLY A 75 -9.88 21.89 8.62
N ASN A 76 -9.99 23.08 9.18
CA ASN A 76 -10.06 24.33 8.41
C ASN A 76 -8.72 25.10 8.31
N LEU A 77 -7.64 24.64 8.96
CA LEU A 77 -6.50 25.52 9.24
C LEU A 77 -5.14 24.98 8.76
N LYS A 78 -4.85 23.68 8.91
CA LYS A 78 -3.48 23.17 8.72
C LYS A 78 -3.39 22.15 7.59
N LYS A 79 -2.46 22.37 6.65
CA LYS A 79 -2.13 21.46 5.54
C LYS A 79 -0.95 20.60 5.97
N TYR A 80 -1.03 19.30 5.74
CA TYR A 80 0.05 18.33 5.99
C TYR A 80 0.39 17.61 4.69
N TYR A 81 1.64 17.23 4.52
CA TYR A 81 2.00 16.26 3.49
C TYR A 81 1.64 14.87 4.01
N VAL A 82 0.93 14.07 3.22
CA VAL A 82 0.40 12.77 3.64
C VAL A 82 0.86 11.72 2.65
N THR A 83 1.22 10.55 3.17
CA THR A 83 1.58 9.38 2.37
C THR A 83 0.83 8.16 2.89
N ILE A 84 0.42 7.29 1.96
CA ILE A 84 -0.08 5.94 2.25
C ILE A 84 0.89 4.98 1.59
N THR A 85 1.43 4.05 2.39
CA THR A 85 2.31 2.98 1.94
C THR A 85 1.84 1.67 2.57
N GLY A 86 1.29 0.77 1.76
CA GLY A 86 0.65 -0.45 2.21
C GLY A 86 -0.51 -0.17 3.19
N LYS A 87 -0.35 -0.62 4.44
CA LYS A 87 -1.35 -0.48 5.51
C LYS A 87 -1.12 0.72 6.43
N THR A 88 -0.14 1.57 6.13
CA THR A 88 0.27 2.67 7.00
C THR A 88 -0.01 4.00 6.32
N LEU A 89 -0.62 4.93 7.05
CA LEU A 89 -0.76 6.33 6.66
C LEU A 89 0.13 7.20 7.54
N CYS A 90 1.03 7.95 6.91
CA CYS A 90 1.89 8.90 7.58
C CYS A 90 1.50 10.32 7.18
N TYR A 91 1.63 11.27 8.10
CA TYR A 91 1.57 12.69 7.76
C TYR A 91 2.71 13.49 8.39
N TYR A 92 3.15 14.50 7.66
CA TYR A 92 4.35 15.31 7.88
C TYR A 92 3.99 16.79 7.88
N GLN A 93 4.71 17.62 8.65
CA GLN A 93 4.40 19.06 8.70
C GLN A 93 4.76 19.75 7.38
N SER A 94 5.83 19.28 6.73
CA SER A 94 6.29 19.77 5.42
C SER A 94 6.68 18.61 4.51
N PHE A 95 6.97 18.93 3.25
CA PHE A 95 7.55 17.96 2.30
C PHE A 95 9.00 17.59 2.66
N GLU A 96 9.75 18.51 3.27
CA GLU A 96 11.13 18.28 3.73
C GLU A 96 11.17 17.23 4.85
N ASP A 97 10.21 17.27 5.78
CA ASP A 97 10.04 16.26 6.83
C ASP A 97 9.81 14.85 6.24
N TYR A 98 9.11 14.76 5.11
CA TYR A 98 8.91 13.52 4.38
C TYR A 98 10.20 13.03 3.72
N GLN A 99 10.96 13.92 3.08
CA GLN A 99 12.27 13.57 2.51
C GLN A 99 13.26 13.09 3.57
N LEU A 100 13.12 13.57 4.81
CA LEU A 100 13.90 13.13 5.97
C LEU A 100 13.32 11.88 6.67
N GLY A 101 12.22 11.30 6.19
CA GLY A 101 11.60 10.11 6.76
C GLY A 101 11.06 10.31 8.19
N SER A 102 10.67 11.54 8.56
CA SER A 102 10.31 11.89 9.93
C SER A 102 8.82 12.24 10.06
N PRO A 103 7.90 11.25 10.07
CA PRO A 103 6.47 11.52 10.16
C PRO A 103 6.10 12.15 11.49
N THR A 104 5.13 13.07 11.44
CA THR A 104 4.52 13.64 12.65
C THR A 104 3.72 12.57 13.37
N HIS A 105 2.92 11.80 12.62
CA HIS A 105 2.24 10.61 13.12
C HIS A 105 2.26 9.51 12.07
N GLU A 106 2.22 8.29 12.57
CA GLU A 106 2.10 7.07 11.80
C GLU A 106 0.82 6.36 12.27
N ILE A 107 -0.09 6.09 11.33
CA ILE A 107 -1.41 5.54 11.60
C ILE A 107 -1.49 4.16 10.95
N ASP A 108 -1.74 3.14 11.77
CA ASP A 108 -2.12 1.81 11.29
C ASP A 108 -3.55 1.83 10.77
N MET A 109 -3.70 1.71 9.45
CA MET A 109 -4.98 1.78 8.76
C MET A 109 -5.89 0.60 9.11
N LYS A 110 -5.37 -0.51 9.64
CA LYS A 110 -6.18 -1.65 10.10
C LYS A 110 -7.24 -1.26 11.13
N LEU A 111 -6.93 -0.27 11.96
CA LEU A 111 -7.80 0.20 13.06
C LEU A 111 -8.63 1.42 12.66
N CYS A 112 -8.71 1.74 11.37
CA CYS A 112 -9.31 2.96 10.87
C CYS A 112 -10.63 2.72 10.12
N SER A 113 -11.45 3.77 10.04
CA SER A 113 -12.62 3.83 9.16
C SER A 113 -12.67 5.19 8.47
N VAL A 114 -12.92 5.21 7.17
CA VAL A 114 -13.12 6.44 6.41
C VAL A 114 -14.59 6.59 6.00
N LYS A 115 -15.14 7.80 6.13
CA LYS A 115 -16.52 8.14 5.74
C LYS A 115 -16.54 9.43 4.95
N VAL A 116 -17.44 9.53 3.97
CA VAL A 116 -17.70 10.79 3.25
C VAL A 116 -18.60 11.66 4.12
N LYS A 117 -18.17 12.90 4.38
CA LYS A 117 -18.92 13.86 5.20
C LYS A 117 -19.70 14.85 4.34
N ASP A 118 -19.07 15.35 3.28
CA ASP A 118 -19.62 16.37 2.37
C ASP A 118 -18.80 16.39 1.06
N HIS A 119 -19.17 17.25 0.11
CA HIS A 119 -18.36 17.53 -1.07
C HIS A 119 -16.94 17.93 -0.66
N ARG A 120 -15.96 17.19 -1.18
CA ARG A 120 -14.52 17.38 -0.89
C ARG A 120 -14.12 17.18 0.58
N LYS A 121 -14.94 16.50 1.40
CA LYS A 121 -14.62 16.23 2.80
C LYS A 121 -14.76 14.75 3.15
N LEU A 122 -13.69 14.19 3.70
CA LEU A 122 -13.70 12.88 4.34
C LEU A 122 -13.56 13.04 5.85
N GLN A 123 -14.02 12.04 6.57
CA GLN A 123 -13.79 11.88 7.99
C GLN A 123 -13.07 10.55 8.21
N LEU A 124 -11.85 10.62 8.74
CA LEU A 124 -11.02 9.47 9.08
C LEU A 124 -11.13 9.23 10.59
N TRP A 125 -11.72 8.11 10.98
CA TRP A 125 -11.78 7.63 12.36
C TRP A 125 -10.59 6.72 12.64
N ILE A 126 -9.94 6.95 13.78
CA ILE A 126 -8.84 6.14 14.31
C ILE A 126 -9.16 5.75 15.76
N HIS A 127 -8.45 4.78 16.31
CA HIS A 127 -8.77 4.24 17.64
C HIS A 127 -8.66 5.25 18.81
N TYR A 128 -8.02 6.40 18.60
CA TYR A 128 -7.88 7.49 19.58
C TYR A 128 -8.45 8.84 19.11
N GLY A 129 -9.21 8.89 18.01
CA GLY A 129 -9.78 10.15 17.55
C GLY A 129 -10.43 10.12 16.17
N GLN A 130 -10.69 11.30 15.63
CA GLN A 130 -11.17 11.48 14.27
C GLN A 130 -10.53 12.71 13.64
N PHE A 131 -10.28 12.65 12.34
CA PHE A 131 -9.79 13.76 11.53
C PHE A 131 -10.79 14.11 10.44
N ASP A 132 -11.19 15.37 10.40
CA ASP A 132 -11.90 15.92 9.25
C ASP A 132 -10.86 16.32 8.20
N LEU A 133 -10.93 15.71 7.02
CA LEU A 133 -10.00 15.92 5.91
C LEU A 133 -10.70 16.68 4.79
N THR A 134 -10.08 17.76 4.31
CA THR A 134 -10.61 18.58 3.21
C THR A 134 -9.65 18.56 2.02
N PHE A 135 -10.21 18.40 0.83
CA PHE A 135 -9.49 18.23 -0.44
C PHE A 135 -9.76 19.38 -1.41
N GLU A 136 -8.90 19.54 -2.41
CA GLU A 136 -9.01 20.65 -3.37
C GLU A 136 -10.18 20.43 -4.32
N SER A 137 -10.40 19.17 -4.74
CA SER A 137 -11.49 18.75 -5.63
C SER A 137 -12.19 17.47 -5.14
N GLU A 138 -13.38 17.22 -5.67
CA GLU A 138 -14.14 15.99 -5.36
C GLU A 138 -13.47 14.75 -5.96
N GLN A 139 -12.84 14.91 -7.13
CA GLN A 139 -12.04 13.86 -7.76
C GLN A 139 -10.85 13.46 -6.88
N GLU A 140 -10.12 14.44 -6.34
CA GLU A 140 -8.99 14.20 -5.44
C GLU A 140 -9.47 13.52 -4.15
N MET A 141 -10.58 13.98 -3.57
CA MET A 141 -11.21 13.34 -2.41
C MET A 141 -11.53 11.87 -2.68
N GLN A 142 -12.12 11.56 -3.83
CA GLN A 142 -12.48 10.19 -4.18
C GLN A 142 -11.23 9.30 -4.39
N GLN A 143 -10.15 9.84 -4.96
CA GLN A 143 -8.87 9.13 -5.06
C GLN A 143 -8.27 8.82 -3.69
N TRP A 144 -8.26 9.79 -2.77
CA TRP A 144 -7.78 9.59 -1.41
C TRP A 144 -8.66 8.62 -0.62
N ARG A 145 -9.97 8.69 -0.80
CA ARG A 145 -10.91 7.73 -0.21
C ARG A 145 -10.58 6.31 -0.65
N MET A 146 -10.43 6.09 -1.95
CA MET A 146 -10.09 4.77 -2.49
C MET A 146 -8.73 4.28 -1.95
N ALA A 147 -7.72 5.15 -1.87
CA ALA A 147 -6.43 4.80 -1.29
C ALA A 147 -6.52 4.44 0.20
N MET A 148 -7.31 5.17 1.00
CA MET A 148 -7.53 4.86 2.42
C MET A 148 -8.31 3.56 2.61
N GLU A 149 -9.37 3.34 1.83
CA GLU A 149 -10.15 2.09 1.86
C GLU A 149 -9.28 0.88 1.46
N ASP A 150 -8.44 1.02 0.44
CA ASP A 150 -7.47 0.01 0.03
C ASP A 150 -6.46 -0.29 1.15
N ALA A 151 -5.90 0.74 1.81
CA ALA A 151 -4.96 0.57 2.91
C ALA A 151 -5.59 -0.08 4.16
N ILE A 152 -6.86 0.24 4.46
CA ILE A 152 -7.62 -0.41 5.54
C ILE A 152 -7.80 -1.90 5.21
N ALA A 153 -8.22 -2.21 3.98
CA ALA A 153 -8.41 -3.59 3.54
C ALA A 153 -7.09 -4.38 3.59
N GLU A 154 -5.99 -3.76 3.17
CA GLU A 154 -4.64 -4.32 3.26
C GLU A 154 -4.21 -4.55 4.71
N GLY A 155 -4.51 -3.64 5.64
CA GLY A 155 -4.24 -3.83 7.06
C GLY A 155 -5.05 -4.96 7.71
N LEU A 156 -6.26 -5.21 7.20
CA LEU A 156 -7.14 -6.29 7.65
C LEU A 156 -6.86 -7.65 6.96
N ALA A 157 -5.96 -7.68 5.99
CA ALA A 157 -5.56 -8.88 5.27
C ALA A 157 -5.03 -9.99 6.19
N ASP A 158 -5.28 -11.25 5.78
CA ASP A 158 -4.70 -12.44 6.39
C ASP A 158 -3.71 -13.10 5.43
N ASP A 159 -2.43 -13.13 5.82
CA ASP A 159 -1.35 -13.68 5.00
C ASP A 159 -1.21 -15.20 5.11
N THR A 160 -2.05 -15.88 5.91
CA THR A 160 -1.95 -17.32 6.15
C THR A 160 -2.03 -18.13 4.85
N VAL A 161 -2.96 -17.77 3.96
CA VAL A 161 -3.10 -18.45 2.65
C VAL A 161 -1.98 -18.05 1.71
N LEU A 162 -1.65 -16.76 1.66
CA LEU A 162 -0.57 -16.23 0.82
C LEU A 162 0.74 -16.97 1.09
N ASN A 163 1.13 -17.07 2.36
CA ASN A 163 2.37 -17.71 2.78
C ASN A 163 2.43 -19.19 2.38
N LYS A 164 1.30 -19.92 2.47
CA LYS A 164 1.23 -21.32 2.00
C LYS A 164 1.37 -21.43 0.49
N VAL A 165 0.65 -20.60 -0.27
CA VAL A 165 0.74 -20.61 -1.74
C VAL A 165 2.14 -20.22 -2.23
N TYR A 166 2.87 -19.42 -1.45
CA TYR A 166 4.27 -19.03 -1.68
C TYR A 166 5.30 -20.12 -1.38
N GLU A 167 4.91 -21.27 -0.82
CA GLU A 167 5.78 -22.45 -0.74
C GLU A 167 6.25 -22.90 -2.14
N ASN A 168 5.43 -22.67 -3.17
CA ASN A 168 5.90 -22.74 -4.56
C ASN A 168 6.56 -21.42 -4.94
N LEU A 169 7.90 -21.44 -5.08
CA LEU A 169 8.71 -20.25 -5.37
C LEU A 169 8.31 -19.53 -6.66
N SER A 170 7.75 -20.24 -7.65
CA SER A 170 7.29 -19.58 -8.89
C SER A 170 6.13 -18.60 -8.67
N ASN A 171 5.40 -18.74 -7.55
CA ASN A 171 4.29 -17.86 -7.21
C ASN A 171 4.74 -16.50 -6.64
N HIS A 172 6.04 -16.30 -6.38
CA HIS A 172 6.59 -15.02 -5.91
C HIS A 172 6.64 -13.94 -7.00
N ASN A 173 6.46 -14.32 -8.27
CA ASN A 173 6.37 -13.39 -9.38
C ASN A 173 5.07 -13.60 -10.13
N CYS A 174 4.45 -12.51 -10.59
CA CYS A 174 3.18 -12.52 -11.30
C CYS A 174 3.28 -13.37 -12.58
N ALA A 175 2.35 -14.30 -12.77
CA ALA A 175 2.35 -15.22 -13.90
C ALA A 175 2.39 -14.53 -15.28
N ASP A 176 1.88 -13.29 -15.39
CA ASP A 176 1.78 -12.60 -16.68
C ASP A 176 2.88 -11.57 -16.91
N CYS A 177 3.13 -10.70 -15.92
CA CYS A 177 4.04 -9.56 -16.07
C CYS A 177 5.30 -9.64 -15.21
N ASN A 178 5.47 -10.72 -14.46
CA ASN A 178 6.61 -10.95 -13.57
C ASN A 178 6.80 -9.91 -12.45
N ALA A 179 5.78 -9.12 -12.13
CA ALA A 179 5.80 -8.23 -10.97
C ALA A 179 5.93 -9.05 -9.68
N ASP A 180 6.76 -8.58 -8.75
CA ASP A 180 7.06 -9.28 -7.50
C ASP A 180 5.87 -9.28 -6.53
N ASN A 181 5.89 -10.26 -5.62
CA ASN A 181 4.94 -10.43 -4.51
C ASN A 181 3.46 -10.31 -4.93
N PRO A 182 3.00 -11.05 -5.96
CA PRO A 182 1.60 -11.03 -6.37
C PRO A 182 0.71 -11.72 -5.31
N HIS A 183 -0.41 -11.10 -4.96
CA HIS A 183 -1.31 -11.60 -3.90
C HIS A 183 -2.76 -11.85 -4.39
N TRP A 184 -2.95 -11.96 -5.70
CA TRP A 184 -4.20 -12.38 -6.32
C TRP A 184 -3.99 -13.69 -7.06
N ALA A 185 -5.01 -14.53 -7.16
CA ALA A 185 -4.90 -15.82 -7.82
C ALA A 185 -6.08 -16.08 -8.75
N SER A 186 -5.83 -16.75 -9.88
CA SER A 186 -6.88 -17.37 -10.68
C SER A 186 -6.99 -18.85 -10.32
N ILE A 187 -8.04 -19.20 -9.58
CA ILE A 187 -8.17 -20.52 -8.94
C ILE A 187 -8.37 -21.66 -9.94
N ASN A 188 -8.95 -21.38 -11.12
CA ASN A 188 -9.15 -22.39 -12.17
C ASN A 188 -7.95 -22.53 -13.10
N LEU A 189 -7.07 -21.52 -13.15
CA LEU A 189 -5.84 -21.55 -13.94
C LEU A 189 -4.62 -21.99 -13.12
N GLY A 190 -4.74 -22.02 -11.79
CA GLY A 190 -3.64 -22.38 -10.88
C GLY A 190 -2.51 -21.36 -10.85
N ILE A 191 -2.81 -20.08 -11.11
CA ILE A 191 -1.80 -19.00 -11.19
C ILE A 191 -1.99 -17.92 -10.14
N VAL A 192 -0.88 -17.29 -9.76
CA VAL A 192 -0.80 -16.10 -8.91
C VAL A 192 -0.37 -14.90 -9.75
N VAL A 193 -1.12 -13.80 -9.66
CA VAL A 193 -0.99 -12.60 -10.49
C VAL A 193 -1.06 -11.33 -9.64
N CYS A 194 -0.45 -10.24 -10.12
CA CYS A 194 -0.50 -8.95 -9.43
C CYS A 194 -1.87 -8.28 -9.57
N LYS A 195 -2.13 -7.24 -8.75
CA LYS A 195 -3.41 -6.48 -8.74
C LYS A 195 -3.84 -6.01 -10.14
N ASN A 196 -2.90 -5.50 -10.94
CA ASN A 196 -3.18 -5.01 -12.29
C ASN A 196 -3.60 -6.12 -13.26
N CYS A 197 -2.88 -7.24 -13.27
CA CYS A 197 -3.24 -8.42 -14.08
C CYS A 197 -4.56 -9.04 -13.63
N ALA A 198 -4.78 -9.14 -12.31
CA ALA A 198 -6.05 -9.57 -11.74
C ALA A 198 -7.23 -8.72 -12.25
N GLY A 199 -7.03 -7.40 -12.37
CA GLY A 199 -8.01 -6.48 -12.96
C GLY A 199 -8.40 -6.85 -14.39
N VAL A 200 -7.44 -7.22 -15.24
CA VAL A 200 -7.70 -7.69 -16.61
C VAL A 200 -8.43 -9.04 -16.59
N HIS A 201 -7.97 -9.99 -15.79
CA HIS A 201 -8.60 -11.31 -15.68
C HIS A 201 -10.06 -11.25 -15.25
N ARG A 202 -10.46 -10.26 -14.43
CA ARG A 202 -11.86 -10.03 -14.04
C ARG A 202 -12.76 -9.62 -15.21
N MET A 203 -12.20 -9.16 -16.32
CA MET A 203 -12.97 -8.83 -17.53
C MET A 203 -13.35 -10.09 -18.34
N PHE A 204 -12.82 -11.26 -17.99
CA PHE A 204 -13.18 -12.52 -18.63
C PHE A 204 -14.44 -13.15 -18.07
N ASP A 205 -15.04 -14.04 -18.85
CA ASP A 205 -16.11 -14.93 -18.38
C ASP A 205 -15.58 -15.90 -17.31
N TYR A 206 -16.47 -16.32 -16.40
CA TYR A 206 -16.13 -17.19 -15.27
C TYR A 206 -15.52 -18.53 -15.67
N ARG A 207 -15.72 -18.99 -16.91
CA ARG A 207 -15.13 -20.23 -17.44
C ARG A 207 -13.66 -20.07 -17.81
N ILE A 208 -13.20 -18.85 -18.09
CA ILE A 208 -11.81 -18.58 -18.50
C ILE A 208 -10.95 -18.30 -17.27
N SER A 209 -11.39 -17.41 -16.38
CA SER A 209 -10.60 -17.03 -15.20
C SER A 209 -11.48 -16.71 -14.00
N LYS A 210 -11.07 -17.18 -12.82
CA LYS A 210 -11.77 -16.99 -11.55
C LYS A 210 -10.82 -16.36 -10.53
N ILE A 211 -10.84 -15.03 -10.46
CA ILE A 211 -9.94 -14.27 -9.59
C ILE A 211 -10.41 -14.29 -8.13
N ARG A 212 -9.49 -14.57 -7.20
CA ARG A 212 -9.65 -14.50 -5.75
C ARG A 212 -8.43 -13.84 -5.10
N SER A 213 -8.65 -13.07 -4.05
CA SER A 213 -7.58 -12.52 -3.23
C SER A 213 -7.01 -13.62 -2.32
N LEU A 214 -5.68 -13.76 -2.28
CA LEU A 214 -5.01 -14.65 -1.32
C LEU A 214 -5.06 -14.09 0.11
N ARG A 215 -5.41 -12.81 0.26
CA ARG A 215 -5.37 -12.06 1.52
C ARG A 215 -6.75 -11.72 2.07
N MET A 216 -7.71 -11.45 1.19
CA MET A 216 -9.04 -10.95 1.56
C MET A 216 -10.15 -12.01 1.45
N ASP A 217 -10.02 -13.02 0.57
CA ASP A 217 -11.08 -14.02 0.33
C ASP A 217 -10.92 -15.27 1.22
N THR A 218 -10.69 -15.09 2.52
CA THR A 218 -10.31 -16.16 3.46
C THR A 218 -11.25 -17.36 3.49
N ARG A 219 -12.55 -17.16 3.18
CA ARG A 219 -13.55 -18.24 3.15
C ARG A 219 -13.52 -19.12 1.90
N VAL A 220 -12.86 -18.66 0.83
CA VAL A 220 -12.80 -19.39 -0.45
C VAL A 220 -11.70 -20.46 -0.42
N TRP A 221 -10.67 -20.25 0.39
CA TRP A 221 -9.46 -21.06 0.41
C TRP A 221 -9.62 -22.29 1.29
N THR A 222 -10.00 -23.41 0.67
CA THR A 222 -9.95 -24.73 1.31
C THR A 222 -8.55 -25.33 1.23
N PRO A 223 -8.18 -26.28 2.11
CA PRO A 223 -6.88 -26.94 2.05
C PRO A 223 -6.57 -27.54 0.67
N SER A 224 -7.53 -28.21 0.04
CA SER A 224 -7.38 -28.77 -1.30
C SER A 224 -7.15 -27.72 -2.37
N LEU A 225 -7.78 -26.54 -2.25
CA LEU A 225 -7.55 -25.46 -3.22
C LEU A 225 -6.15 -24.87 -3.08
N ILE A 226 -5.67 -24.71 -1.86
CA ILE A 226 -4.29 -24.26 -1.59
C ILE A 226 -3.29 -25.26 -2.18
N GLU A 227 -3.51 -26.56 -1.97
CA GLU A 227 -2.66 -27.62 -2.53
C GLU A 227 -2.62 -27.60 -4.06
N ILE A 228 -3.74 -27.34 -4.72
CA ILE A 228 -3.79 -27.16 -6.18
C ILE A 228 -2.91 -25.97 -6.62
N MET A 229 -3.00 -24.83 -5.92
CA MET A 229 -2.19 -23.64 -6.24
C MET A 229 -0.68 -23.89 -6.05
N ILE A 230 -0.31 -24.68 -5.05
CA ILE A 230 1.09 -25.07 -4.79
C ILE A 230 1.57 -26.05 -5.86
N THR A 231 0.75 -27.05 -6.20
CA THR A 231 1.12 -28.12 -7.13
C THR A 231 1.22 -27.63 -8.57
N ILE A 232 0.25 -26.82 -9.02
CA ILE A 232 0.30 -26.21 -10.34
C ILE A 232 1.38 -25.11 -10.33
N GLY A 233 1.12 -24.03 -9.61
CA GLY A 233 2.02 -22.87 -9.57
C GLY A 233 2.26 -22.20 -10.93
N ASN A 234 2.83 -21.01 -10.87
CA ASN A 234 3.07 -20.20 -12.07
C ASN A 234 4.02 -20.86 -13.06
N ALA A 235 5.05 -21.56 -12.61
CA ALA A 235 6.02 -22.20 -13.50
C ALA A 235 5.36 -23.26 -14.39
N ASN A 236 4.62 -24.22 -13.82
CA ASN A 236 3.98 -25.27 -14.63
C ASN A 236 2.84 -24.70 -15.47
N SER A 237 2.08 -23.75 -14.93
CA SER A 237 1.01 -23.11 -15.69
C SER A 237 1.57 -22.34 -16.89
N ASN A 238 2.66 -21.59 -16.72
CA ASN A 238 3.32 -20.89 -17.81
C ASN A 238 4.02 -21.85 -18.79
N ALA A 239 4.56 -22.98 -18.34
CA ALA A 239 5.08 -24.01 -19.26
C ALA A 239 3.99 -24.51 -20.24
N PHE A 240 2.72 -24.49 -19.83
CA PHE A 240 1.59 -24.78 -20.71
C PHE A 240 1.13 -23.54 -21.51
N TRP A 241 0.84 -22.42 -20.83
CA TRP A 241 0.21 -21.25 -21.44
C TRP A 241 1.16 -20.38 -22.25
N GLU A 242 2.47 -20.52 -22.04
CA GLU A 242 3.53 -19.73 -22.68
C GLU A 242 4.50 -20.61 -23.48
N PHE A 243 4.05 -21.80 -23.90
CA PHE A 243 4.86 -22.79 -24.61
C PHE A 243 5.53 -22.22 -25.87
N ASP A 244 4.80 -21.41 -26.64
CA ASP A 244 5.29 -20.78 -27.87
C ASP A 244 5.10 -19.25 -27.83
N VAL A 245 5.59 -18.61 -26.75
CA VAL A 245 5.60 -17.14 -26.66
C VAL A 245 6.80 -16.57 -27.43
N PRO A 246 6.59 -15.68 -28.41
CA PRO A 246 7.69 -15.03 -29.12
C PRO A 246 8.60 -14.23 -28.18
N GLN A 247 9.90 -14.22 -28.48
CA GLN A 247 10.86 -13.43 -27.71
C GLN A 247 10.46 -11.94 -27.70
N GLY A 248 10.45 -11.33 -26.51
CA GLY A 248 10.04 -9.93 -26.34
C GLY A 248 8.53 -9.67 -26.34
N ALA A 249 7.68 -10.69 -26.54
CA ALA A 249 6.23 -10.53 -26.48
C ALA A 249 5.69 -10.47 -25.04
N ARG A 250 6.46 -10.91 -24.05
CA ARG A 250 6.06 -10.87 -22.64
C ARG A 250 6.02 -9.43 -22.14
N ILE A 251 4.94 -9.10 -21.43
CA ILE A 251 4.75 -7.80 -20.79
C ILE A 251 5.60 -7.65 -19.50
N LEU A 252 5.94 -6.41 -19.16
CA LEU A 252 6.68 -6.03 -17.96
C LEU A 252 5.77 -5.45 -16.86
N PRO A 253 6.24 -5.35 -15.60
CA PRO A 253 5.48 -4.73 -14.51
C PRO A 253 5.09 -3.27 -14.78
N THR A 254 5.85 -2.57 -15.62
CA THR A 254 5.64 -1.16 -15.95
C THR A 254 4.78 -0.93 -17.19
N ASP A 255 4.39 -1.99 -17.92
CA ASP A 255 3.57 -1.84 -19.13
C ASP A 255 2.14 -1.36 -18.81
N THR A 256 1.57 -0.64 -19.78
CA THR A 256 0.23 -0.04 -19.71
C THR A 256 -0.88 -1.09 -19.58
N MET A 257 -2.04 -0.67 -19.08
CA MET A 257 -3.21 -1.54 -18.96
C MET A 257 -3.68 -2.09 -20.31
N ASP A 258 -3.54 -1.34 -21.39
CA ASP A 258 -3.92 -1.80 -22.74
C ASP A 258 -3.00 -2.92 -23.25
N LYS A 259 -1.68 -2.76 -23.09
CA LYS A 259 -0.72 -3.82 -23.43
C LYS A 259 -0.94 -5.08 -22.58
N ARG A 260 -1.17 -4.90 -21.27
CA ARG A 260 -1.52 -5.99 -20.35
C ARG A 260 -2.75 -6.74 -20.83
N LYS A 261 -3.81 -6.00 -21.18
CA LYS A 261 -5.06 -6.56 -21.69
C LYS A 261 -4.84 -7.33 -22.98
N GLU A 262 -4.12 -6.77 -23.94
CA GLU A 262 -3.82 -7.43 -25.21
C GLU A 262 -3.10 -8.76 -25.01
N TYR A 263 -2.03 -8.77 -24.22
CA TYR A 263 -1.24 -9.97 -23.94
C TYR A 263 -2.04 -11.05 -23.22
N ILE A 264 -2.75 -10.69 -22.14
CA ILE A 264 -3.52 -11.63 -21.32
C ILE A 264 -4.69 -12.22 -22.11
N VAL A 265 -5.34 -11.44 -22.99
CA VAL A 265 -6.36 -11.93 -23.94
C VAL A 265 -5.76 -12.97 -24.88
N LYS A 266 -4.61 -12.69 -25.50
CA LYS A 266 -3.92 -13.62 -26.40
C LYS A 266 -3.56 -14.92 -25.67
N LYS A 267 -3.01 -14.82 -24.46
CA LYS A 267 -2.57 -15.95 -23.63
C LYS A 267 -3.72 -16.88 -23.23
N TYR A 268 -4.78 -16.38 -22.60
CA TYR A 268 -5.80 -17.25 -21.97
C TYR A 268 -7.10 -17.37 -22.76
N LYS A 269 -7.57 -16.29 -23.40
CA LYS A 269 -8.83 -16.30 -24.15
C LYS A 269 -8.63 -16.89 -25.54
N ASN A 270 -7.60 -16.43 -26.25
CA ASN A 270 -7.30 -16.90 -27.60
C ASN A 270 -6.40 -18.14 -27.60
N LYS A 271 -5.82 -18.49 -26.44
CA LYS A 271 -4.96 -19.66 -26.26
C LYS A 271 -3.78 -19.70 -27.23
N GLN A 272 -3.30 -18.52 -27.63
CA GLN A 272 -2.42 -18.35 -28.80
C GLN A 272 -1.05 -19.00 -28.62
N PHE A 273 -0.54 -19.06 -27.39
CA PHE A 273 0.81 -19.55 -27.11
C PHE A 273 0.82 -20.92 -26.41
N CYS A 274 -0.36 -21.51 -26.18
CA CYS A 274 -0.44 -22.69 -25.33
C CYS A 274 -0.13 -23.98 -26.10
N ASN A 275 0.44 -24.97 -25.39
CA ASN A 275 0.68 -26.30 -25.94
C ASN A 275 -0.63 -27.09 -26.04
N LEU A 276 -1.41 -26.85 -27.09
CA LEU A 276 -2.67 -27.56 -27.32
C LEU A 276 -2.39 -29.04 -27.57
N HIS A 277 -3.10 -29.90 -26.82
CA HIS A 277 -3.09 -31.33 -27.07
C HIS A 277 -3.51 -31.61 -28.53
N PRO A 278 -2.92 -32.59 -29.25
CA PRO A 278 -3.25 -32.88 -30.64
C PRO A 278 -4.75 -33.06 -30.93
N LEU A 279 -5.49 -33.55 -29.95
CA LEU A 279 -6.95 -33.75 -30.02
C LEU A 279 -7.77 -32.45 -29.89
N ALA A 280 -7.16 -31.32 -29.54
CA ALA A 280 -7.88 -30.04 -29.41
C ALA A 280 -8.44 -29.52 -30.74
N ASN A 281 -7.88 -29.98 -31.87
CA ASN A 281 -8.35 -29.67 -33.22
C ASN A 281 -9.35 -30.71 -33.77
N CYS A 282 -9.60 -31.79 -33.04
CA CYS A 282 -10.69 -32.70 -33.37
C CYS A 282 -11.98 -32.05 -32.89
N GLY A 283 -12.76 -31.50 -33.83
CA GLY A 283 -14.13 -31.06 -33.57
C GLY A 283 -14.97 -32.19 -32.96
N PRO A 284 -16.13 -31.88 -32.36
CA PRO A 284 -16.99 -32.90 -31.79
C PRO A 284 -17.33 -33.95 -32.87
N ALA A 285 -17.13 -35.22 -32.50
CA ALA A 285 -17.53 -36.37 -33.32
C ALA A 285 -19.05 -36.41 -33.53
#